data_AF-A0A4V6RQR8-F1
#
_entry.id   AF-A0A4V6RQR8-F1
#
_cell.length_a   1.000
_cell.length_b   1.000
_cell.length_c   1.000
_cell.angle_alpha   90.00
_cell.angle_beta   90.00
_cell.angle_gamma   90.00
#
_symmetry.space_group_name_H-M   'P 1'
#
loop_
_entity.id
_entity.type
_entity.pdbx_description
1 polymer ?
#
loop_
_entity_poly.entity_id
_entity_poly.type
_entity_poly.pdbx_seq_one_letter_code
_entity_poly.pdbx_strand_id
1 'polypeptide(L)'
;MIPAETPLLAAALNKGWWVVTADYEGLDGHFTAGLQSGRATLDSLRVVLKEGPKIGLAPDARYAMWGYSGGSLACGWAAELQPSYAPELHFAGAALGGTVPSVRSGLSRINGGPFTGLAYHGINGLAKAYPNFTEWLDQNLVSEKKAEFYARAGACTVSEIGPQGAFQDIYSYFVNGESSISEPIPASVFQWGTCLESIPLR
;
A
#
# COMPACT_ATOMS: atom_id res chain seq x y z
N MET A 1 -0.77 13.56 4.62
CA MET A 1 -1.30 13.83 3.26
C MET A 1 -0.21 14.45 2.41
N ILE A 2 0.14 13.84 1.27
CA ILE A 2 1.16 14.38 0.36
C ILE A 2 0.55 15.59 -0.39
N PRO A 3 1.26 16.72 -0.56
CA PRO A 3 0.72 17.93 -1.20
C PRO A 3 0.11 17.72 -2.60
N ALA A 4 0.53 16.68 -3.32
CA ALA A 4 0.12 16.38 -4.69
C ALA A 4 -1.37 15.99 -4.84
N GLU A 5 -2.01 15.42 -3.82
CA GLU A 5 -3.43 15.03 -3.88
C GLU A 5 -4.38 16.18 -3.48
N THR A 6 -3.85 17.23 -2.82
CA THR A 6 -4.63 18.40 -2.38
C THR A 6 -5.47 19.04 -3.49
N PRO A 7 -4.97 19.23 -4.72
CA PRO A 7 -5.76 19.81 -5.80
C PRO A 7 -6.96 18.94 -6.21
N LEU A 8 -6.83 17.61 -6.16
CA LEU A 8 -7.93 16.69 -6.49
C LEU A 8 -9.00 16.71 -5.39
N LEU A 9 -8.59 16.72 -4.12
CA LEU A 9 -9.50 16.86 -2.99
C LEU A 9 -10.25 18.21 -3.06
N ALA A 10 -9.53 19.30 -3.31
CA ALA A 10 -10.13 20.63 -3.46
C ALA A 10 -11.11 20.69 -4.64
N ALA A 11 -10.77 20.07 -5.78
CA ALA A 11 -11.67 20.00 -6.94
C ALA A 11 -12.95 19.21 -6.64
N ALA A 12 -12.87 18.11 -5.88
CA ALA A 12 -14.03 17.34 -5.45
C ALA A 12 -14.91 18.15 -4.48
N LEU A 13 -14.30 18.78 -3.47
CA LEU A 13 -15.01 19.64 -2.52
C LEU A 13 -15.68 20.84 -3.21
N ASN A 14 -15.03 21.47 -4.20
CA ASN A 14 -15.60 22.56 -4.99
C ASN A 14 -16.79 22.12 -5.85
N LYS A 15 -16.94 20.82 -6.15
CA LYS A 15 -18.13 20.24 -6.80
C LYS A 15 -19.24 19.89 -5.80
N GLY A 16 -19.04 20.14 -4.50
CA GLY A 16 -19.97 19.77 -3.44
C GLY A 16 -19.96 18.27 -3.12
N TRP A 17 -18.89 17.55 -3.46
CA TRP A 17 -18.80 16.12 -3.19
C TRP A 17 -18.34 15.86 -1.76
N TRP A 18 -18.84 14.78 -1.18
CA TRP A 18 -18.28 14.20 0.04
C TRP A 18 -16.97 13.50 -0.31
N VAL A 19 -15.95 13.72 0.51
CA VAL A 19 -14.62 13.13 0.31
C VAL A 19 -14.23 12.36 1.56
N VAL A 20 -13.86 11.10 1.38
CA VAL A 20 -13.29 10.25 2.42
C VAL A 20 -11.87 9.86 2.02
N THR A 21 -10.93 10.02 2.95
CA THR A 21 -9.56 9.55 2.81
C THR A 21 -9.31 8.53 3.90
N ALA A 22 -9.04 7.27 3.52
CA ALA A 22 -8.75 6.20 4.45
C ALA A 22 -7.24 6.14 4.76
N ASP A 23 -6.90 5.94 6.04
CA ASP A 23 -5.55 5.52 6.43
C ASP A 23 -5.38 4.03 6.10
N TYR A 24 -5.26 3.73 4.80
CA TYR A 24 -5.32 2.36 4.28
C TYR A 24 -4.18 1.46 4.78
N GLU A 25 -3.06 2.05 5.20
CA GLU A 25 -1.95 1.30 5.78
C GLU A 25 -2.21 0.84 7.23
N GLY A 26 -3.31 1.28 7.85
CA GLY A 26 -3.59 1.04 9.26
C GLY A 26 -2.69 1.84 10.20
N LEU A 27 -2.89 1.65 11.51
CA LEU A 27 -2.23 2.44 12.56
C LEU A 27 -0.71 2.24 12.61
N ASP A 28 -0.22 1.08 12.18
CA ASP A 28 1.19 0.71 12.24
C ASP A 28 1.96 0.99 10.93
N GLY A 29 1.28 1.47 9.88
CA GLY A 29 1.89 1.79 8.59
C GLY A 29 2.34 0.54 7.82
N HIS A 30 1.38 -0.31 7.47
CA HIS A 30 1.58 -1.53 6.67
C HIS A 30 1.70 -1.26 5.17
N PHE A 31 2.58 -0.33 4.78
CA PHE A 31 2.77 0.03 3.38
C PHE A 31 3.01 -1.22 2.50
N THR A 32 2.33 -1.26 1.35
CA THR A 32 2.28 -2.38 0.39
C THR A 32 1.56 -3.66 0.83
N ALA A 33 1.01 -3.72 2.06
CA ALA A 33 0.11 -4.80 2.45
C ALA A 33 -1.28 -4.64 1.82
N GLY A 34 -1.47 -5.28 0.67
CA GLY A 34 -2.65 -5.14 -0.18
C GLY A 34 -3.98 -5.46 0.49
N LEU A 35 -4.08 -6.64 1.11
CA LEU A 35 -5.29 -7.07 1.83
C LEU A 35 -5.73 -6.07 2.90
N GLN A 36 -4.79 -5.60 3.72
CA GLN A 36 -5.06 -4.59 4.74
C GLN A 36 -5.56 -3.29 4.09
N SER A 37 -4.86 -2.84 3.04
CA SER A 37 -5.18 -1.61 2.32
C SER A 37 -6.58 -1.63 1.72
N GLY A 38 -6.96 -2.74 1.08
CA GLY A 38 -8.29 -2.91 0.50
C GLY A 38 -9.38 -2.95 1.56
N ARG A 39 -9.21 -3.73 2.63
CA ARG A 39 -10.18 -3.82 3.73
C ARG A 39 -10.38 -2.49 4.44
N ALA A 40 -9.30 -1.82 4.82
CA ALA A 40 -9.35 -0.50 5.46
C ALA A 40 -10.07 0.54 4.59
N THR A 41 -9.85 0.51 3.28
CA THR A 41 -10.55 1.39 2.34
C THR A 41 -12.06 1.11 2.29
N LEU A 42 -12.45 -0.17 2.16
CA LEU A 42 -13.86 -0.57 2.09
C LEU A 42 -14.60 -0.32 3.43
N ASP A 43 -13.96 -0.63 4.56
CA ASP A 43 -14.54 -0.42 5.88
C ASP A 43 -14.67 1.07 6.23
N SER A 44 -13.73 1.90 5.80
CA SER A 44 -13.85 3.36 5.91
C SER A 44 -15.09 3.87 5.17
N LEU A 45 -15.37 3.35 3.97
CA LEU A 45 -16.58 3.71 3.24
C LEU A 45 -17.85 3.21 3.95
N ARG A 46 -17.85 1.99 4.50
CA ARG A 46 -19.00 1.48 5.30
C ARG A 46 -19.34 2.42 6.45
N VAL A 47 -18.32 2.89 7.18
CA VAL A 47 -18.51 3.85 8.27
C VAL A 47 -19.13 5.14 7.74
N VAL A 48 -18.62 5.69 6.63
CA VAL A 48 -19.16 6.91 6.02
C VAL A 48 -20.61 6.74 5.56
N LEU A 49 -20.96 5.63 4.92
CA LEU A 49 -22.34 5.39 4.46
C LEU A 49 -23.30 5.17 5.64
N LYS A 50 -22.83 4.58 6.74
CA LYS A 50 -23.63 4.36 7.94
C LYS A 50 -23.84 5.65 8.74
N GLU A 51 -22.79 6.44 8.93
CA GLU A 51 -22.78 7.60 9.84
C GLU A 51 -23.06 8.92 9.12
N GLY A 52 -22.70 9.01 7.84
CA GLY A 52 -22.88 10.20 7.00
C GLY A 52 -24.30 10.77 6.96
N PRO A 53 -25.38 9.96 6.94
CA PRO A 53 -26.74 10.49 6.97
C PRO A 53 -27.04 11.37 8.19
N LYS A 54 -26.35 11.17 9.32
CA LYS A 54 -26.49 12.00 10.53
C LYS A 54 -26.01 13.44 10.32
N ILE A 55 -25.18 13.67 9.30
CA ILE A 55 -24.59 14.96 8.95
C ILE A 55 -24.99 15.43 7.54
N GLY A 56 -25.98 14.79 6.93
CA GLY A 56 -26.57 15.23 5.65
C GLY A 56 -26.08 14.52 4.40
N LEU A 57 -25.35 13.39 4.51
CA LEU A 57 -25.11 12.53 3.35
C LEU A 57 -26.42 11.88 2.89
N ALA A 58 -26.68 11.91 1.59
CA ALA A 58 -27.86 11.26 1.02
C ALA A 58 -27.78 9.72 1.21
N PRO A 59 -28.86 9.04 1.64
CA PRO A 59 -28.87 7.59 1.83
C PRO A 59 -28.56 6.78 0.56
N ASP A 60 -28.84 7.35 -0.61
CA ASP A 60 -28.62 6.79 -1.94
C ASP A 60 -27.42 7.43 -2.67
N ALA A 61 -26.50 8.04 -1.91
CA ALA A 61 -25.32 8.69 -2.46
C ALA A 61 -24.55 7.74 -3.39
N ARG A 62 -24.26 8.22 -4.61
CA ARG A 62 -23.37 7.53 -5.55
C ARG A 62 -21.92 7.78 -5.13
N TYR A 63 -21.12 6.72 -5.11
CA TYR A 63 -19.71 6.79 -4.73
C TYR A 63 -18.81 6.09 -5.75
N ALA A 64 -17.58 6.56 -5.83
CA ALA A 64 -16.50 6.04 -6.65
C ALA A 64 -15.20 6.16 -5.85
N MET A 65 -14.16 5.43 -6.27
CA MET A 65 -12.83 5.52 -5.68
C MET A 65 -11.79 5.96 -6.72
N TRP A 66 -10.72 6.61 -6.28
CA TRP A 66 -9.58 6.92 -7.14
C TRP A 66 -8.27 6.80 -6.39
N GLY A 67 -7.19 6.51 -7.12
CA GLY A 67 -5.86 6.44 -6.52
C GLY A 67 -4.73 6.42 -7.56
N TYR A 68 -3.64 7.13 -7.25
CA TYR A 68 -2.41 7.13 -8.03
C TYR A 68 -1.24 6.55 -7.22
N SER A 69 -0.33 5.80 -7.85
CA SER A 69 0.86 5.25 -7.19
C SER A 69 0.47 4.39 -5.97
N GLY A 70 0.90 4.70 -4.74
CA GLY A 70 0.47 3.98 -3.53
C GLY A 70 -1.06 3.98 -3.32
N GLY A 71 -1.76 5.05 -3.69
CA GLY A 71 -3.22 5.09 -3.63
C GLY A 71 -3.89 4.12 -4.63
N SER A 72 -3.22 3.83 -5.74
CA SER A 72 -3.69 2.83 -6.72
C SER A 72 -3.60 1.41 -6.17
N LEU A 73 -2.62 1.14 -5.29
CA LEU A 73 -2.52 -0.13 -4.57
C LEU A 73 -3.73 -0.29 -3.66
N ALA A 74 -4.02 0.71 -2.82
CA ALA A 74 -5.16 0.67 -1.91
C ALA A 74 -6.50 0.51 -2.63
N CYS A 75 -6.77 1.35 -3.64
CA CYS A 75 -8.02 1.31 -4.39
C CYS A 75 -8.12 0.08 -5.31
N GLY A 76 -7.01 -0.39 -5.88
CA GLY A 76 -6.96 -1.63 -6.66
C GLY A 76 -7.35 -2.84 -5.81
N TRP A 77 -6.73 -2.99 -4.64
CA TRP A 77 -7.08 -4.04 -3.68
C TRP A 77 -8.51 -3.91 -3.14
N ALA A 78 -9.00 -2.69 -2.92
CA ALA A 78 -10.39 -2.48 -2.53
C ALA A 78 -11.37 -2.95 -3.62
N ALA A 79 -11.13 -2.58 -4.89
CA ALA A 79 -11.96 -3.01 -6.02
C ALA A 79 -11.96 -4.54 -6.17
N GLU A 80 -10.82 -5.17 -5.93
CA GLU A 80 -10.64 -6.60 -6.06
C GLU A 80 -11.27 -7.41 -4.90
N LEU A 81 -11.19 -6.89 -3.68
CA LEU A 81 -11.84 -7.49 -2.51
C LEU A 81 -13.34 -7.25 -2.47
N GLN A 82 -13.86 -6.19 -3.11
CA GLN A 82 -15.25 -5.79 -2.99
C GLN A 82 -16.25 -6.95 -3.20
N PRO A 83 -16.16 -7.80 -4.25
CA PRO A 83 -17.15 -8.85 -4.47
C PRO A 83 -17.23 -9.91 -3.36
N SER A 84 -16.16 -10.12 -2.60
CA SER A 84 -16.06 -11.16 -1.57
C SER A 84 -16.08 -10.62 -0.14
N TYR A 85 -15.48 -9.46 0.11
CA TYR A 85 -15.36 -8.84 1.43
C TYR A 85 -16.47 -7.81 1.72
N ALA A 86 -16.94 -7.11 0.68
CA ALA A 86 -17.95 -6.05 0.81
C ALA A 86 -18.98 -6.08 -0.34
N PRO A 87 -19.68 -7.21 -0.54
CA PRO A 87 -20.61 -7.38 -1.66
C PRO A 87 -21.78 -6.39 -1.65
N GLU A 88 -22.09 -5.79 -0.50
CA GLU A 88 -23.14 -4.78 -0.33
C GLU A 88 -22.75 -3.38 -0.83
N LEU A 89 -21.47 -3.14 -1.15
CA LEU A 89 -21.00 -1.86 -1.67
C LEU A 89 -21.08 -1.83 -3.20
N HIS A 90 -21.82 -0.88 -3.76
CA HIS A 90 -22.05 -0.70 -5.19
C HIS A 90 -21.37 0.57 -5.71
N PHE A 91 -20.11 0.44 -6.14
CA PHE A 91 -19.35 1.55 -6.70
C PHE A 91 -19.80 1.90 -8.11
N ALA A 92 -19.90 3.20 -8.41
CA ALA A 92 -20.14 3.69 -9.77
C ALA A 92 -18.90 3.59 -10.68
N GLY A 93 -17.71 3.44 -10.10
CA GLY A 93 -16.46 3.22 -10.82
C GLY A 93 -15.21 3.37 -9.95
N ALA A 94 -14.08 3.01 -10.53
CA ALA A 94 -12.74 3.20 -9.95
C ALA A 94 -11.81 3.82 -10.99
N ALA A 95 -11.06 4.86 -10.60
CA ALA A 95 -10.06 5.51 -11.45
C ALA A 95 -8.66 5.33 -10.86
N LEU A 96 -7.85 4.46 -11.48
CA LEU A 96 -6.53 4.08 -10.99
C LEU A 96 -5.44 4.52 -11.97
N GLY A 97 -4.34 5.10 -11.46
CA GLY A 97 -3.19 5.51 -12.27
C GLY A 97 -1.86 5.16 -11.63
N GLY A 98 -0.81 5.00 -12.44
CA GLY A 98 0.52 4.60 -11.93
C GLY A 98 0.44 3.31 -11.12
N THR A 99 -0.27 2.30 -11.66
CA THR A 99 -0.70 1.12 -10.91
C THR A 99 0.47 0.30 -10.37
N VAL A 100 0.26 -0.28 -9.18
CA VAL A 100 1.21 -1.20 -8.52
C VAL A 100 0.58 -2.59 -8.44
N PRO A 101 0.44 -3.31 -9.56
CA PRO A 101 -0.24 -4.61 -9.58
C PRO A 101 0.59 -5.70 -8.92
N SER A 102 1.90 -5.55 -8.75
CA SER A 102 2.74 -6.51 -8.02
C SER A 102 3.86 -5.79 -7.29
N VAL A 103 3.92 -5.99 -5.97
CA VAL A 103 4.99 -5.42 -5.13
C VAL A 103 6.35 -5.99 -5.51
N ARG A 104 6.43 -7.26 -5.91
CA ARG A 104 7.68 -7.91 -6.34
C ARG A 104 8.27 -7.27 -7.59
N SER A 105 7.45 -7.08 -8.63
CA SER A 105 7.93 -6.45 -9.87
C SER A 105 8.23 -4.97 -9.65
N GLY A 106 7.44 -4.29 -8.79
CA GLY A 106 7.70 -2.94 -8.32
C GLY A 106 9.07 -2.81 -7.67
N LEU A 107 9.40 -3.69 -6.71
CA LEU A 107 10.69 -3.73 -6.01
C LEU A 107 11.86 -3.88 -6.99
N SER A 108 11.77 -4.84 -7.91
CA SER A 108 12.79 -5.06 -8.94
C SER A 108 12.99 -3.83 -9.83
N ARG A 109 11.90 -3.15 -10.20
CA ARG A 109 11.94 -1.97 -11.07
C ARG A 109 12.58 -0.74 -10.41
N ILE A 110 12.38 -0.56 -9.10
CA ILE A 110 12.90 0.62 -8.39
C ILE A 110 14.32 0.43 -7.88
N ASN A 111 14.81 -0.82 -7.78
CA ASN A 111 16.13 -1.10 -7.26
C ASN A 111 17.24 -0.41 -8.08
N GLY A 112 18.25 0.13 -7.40
CA GLY A 112 19.33 0.91 -8.02
C GLY A 112 18.88 2.25 -8.63
N GLY A 113 17.60 2.60 -8.55
CA GLY A 113 17.02 3.77 -9.18
C GLY A 113 16.78 4.94 -8.21
N PRO A 114 16.25 6.07 -8.70
CA PRO A 114 15.96 7.24 -7.87
C PRO A 114 14.89 6.99 -6.79
N PHE A 115 14.11 5.91 -6.92
CA PHE A 115 13.01 5.58 -6.00
C PHE A 115 13.30 4.38 -5.09
N THR A 116 14.54 3.89 -4.99
CA THR A 116 14.88 2.74 -4.11
C THR A 116 14.44 2.95 -2.67
N GLY A 117 14.37 4.19 -2.17
CA GLY A 117 13.86 4.52 -0.84
C GLY A 117 12.49 3.87 -0.52
N LEU A 118 11.61 3.73 -1.51
CA LEU A 118 10.31 3.06 -1.34
C LEU A 118 10.43 1.58 -1.01
N ALA A 119 11.53 0.93 -1.39
CA ALA A 119 11.79 -0.48 -1.11
C ALA A 119 11.93 -0.75 0.40
N TYR A 120 12.64 0.11 1.13
CA TYR A 120 12.80 -0.02 2.59
C TYR A 120 11.43 0.07 3.29
N HIS A 121 10.61 1.05 2.91
CA HIS A 121 9.27 1.20 3.47
C HIS A 121 8.35 0.04 3.09
N GLY A 122 8.37 -0.42 1.84
CA GLY A 122 7.50 -1.50 1.37
C GLY A 122 7.82 -2.83 2.08
N ILE A 123 9.11 -3.18 2.17
CA ILE A 123 9.56 -4.40 2.84
C ILE A 123 9.22 -4.34 4.34
N ASN A 124 9.48 -3.21 5.00
CA ASN A 124 9.15 -3.05 6.42
C ASN A 124 7.63 -3.01 6.67
N GLY A 125 6.85 -2.41 5.77
CA GLY A 125 5.40 -2.38 5.85
C GLY A 125 4.79 -3.79 5.76
N LEU A 126 5.30 -4.62 4.84
CA LEU A 126 4.95 -6.05 4.79
C LEU A 126 5.42 -6.80 6.03
N ALA A 127 6.62 -6.52 6.53
CA ALA A 127 7.13 -7.17 7.74
C ALA A 127 6.24 -6.88 8.95
N LYS A 128 5.70 -5.66 9.08
CA LYS A 128 4.72 -5.33 10.13
C LYS A 128 3.39 -6.05 9.96
N ALA A 129 2.94 -6.25 8.72
CA ALA A 129 1.67 -6.91 8.43
C ALA A 129 1.72 -8.44 8.61
N TYR A 130 2.88 -9.07 8.45
CA TYR A 130 3.05 -10.52 8.43
C TYR A 130 4.16 -10.98 9.40
N PRO A 131 3.81 -11.53 10.58
CA PRO A 131 4.79 -11.90 11.62
C PRO A 131 5.89 -12.86 11.17
N ASN A 132 5.56 -13.82 10.31
CA ASN A 132 6.52 -14.75 9.73
C ASN A 132 7.55 -14.03 8.83
N PHE A 133 7.16 -12.94 8.17
CA PHE A 133 8.06 -12.12 7.38
C PHE A 133 8.90 -11.19 8.26
N THR A 134 8.38 -10.71 9.39
CA THR A 134 9.18 -9.98 10.39
C THR A 134 10.36 -10.84 10.84
N GLU A 135 10.08 -12.08 11.26
CA GLU A 135 11.09 -13.01 11.77
C GLU A 135 12.12 -13.36 10.68
N TRP A 136 11.65 -13.63 9.46
CA TRP A 136 12.53 -13.88 8.32
C TRP A 136 13.43 -12.67 8.02
N LEU A 137 12.87 -11.46 7.99
CA LEU A 137 13.60 -10.23 7.69
C LEU A 137 14.71 -10.00 8.74
N ASP A 138 14.37 -10.19 10.02
CA ASP A 138 15.32 -10.03 11.12
C ASP A 138 16.51 -10.99 11.04
N GLN A 139 16.30 -12.20 10.51
CA GLN A 139 17.31 -13.24 10.38
C GLN A 139 18.13 -13.13 9.09
N ASN A 140 17.58 -12.51 8.04
CA ASN A 140 18.16 -12.53 6.69
C ASN A 140 18.72 -11.18 6.24
N LEU A 141 18.72 -10.15 7.10
CA LEU A 141 19.49 -8.93 6.88
C LEU A 141 20.97 -9.17 7.17
N VAL A 142 21.85 -8.59 6.34
CA VAL A 142 23.29 -8.50 6.60
C VAL A 142 23.50 -7.75 7.91
N SER A 143 24.21 -8.37 8.86
CA SER A 143 24.29 -7.90 10.25
C SER A 143 24.76 -6.45 10.38
N GLU A 144 25.77 -6.06 9.60
CA GLU A 144 26.36 -4.73 9.60
C GLU A 144 25.44 -3.66 9.00
N LYS A 145 24.49 -4.07 8.14
CA LYS A 145 23.56 -3.17 7.44
C LYS A 145 22.17 -3.12 8.09
N LYS A 146 21.89 -4.01 9.04
CA LYS A 146 20.58 -4.13 9.69
C LYS A 146 20.11 -2.82 10.33
N ALA A 147 20.99 -2.13 11.04
CA ALA A 147 20.65 -0.85 11.67
C ALA A 147 20.32 0.25 10.64
N GLU A 148 21.08 0.31 9.54
CA GLU A 148 20.82 1.24 8.44
C GLU A 148 19.49 0.95 7.76
N PHE A 149 19.19 -0.33 7.49
CA PHE A 149 17.92 -0.75 6.90
C PHE A 149 16.73 -0.21 7.70
N TYR A 150 16.71 -0.44 9.02
CA TYR A 150 15.60 0.00 9.86
C TYR A 150 15.55 1.51 10.05
N ALA A 151 16.70 2.19 10.07
CA ALA A 151 16.73 3.66 10.12
C ALA A 151 16.06 4.27 8.89
N ARG A 152 16.36 3.76 7.69
CA ARG A 152 15.73 4.17 6.43
C ARG A 152 14.24 3.80 6.39
N ALA A 153 13.93 2.56 6.76
CA ALA A 153 12.55 2.05 6.75
C ALA A 153 11.62 2.79 7.73
N GLY A 154 12.16 3.33 8.81
CA GLY A 154 11.44 4.14 9.81
C GLY A 154 11.43 5.64 9.53
N ALA A 155 12.13 6.11 8.50
CA ALA A 155 12.16 7.52 8.13
C ALA A 155 10.84 7.97 7.47
N CYS A 156 10.66 9.28 7.30
CA CYS A 156 9.55 9.80 6.50
C CYS A 156 9.76 9.46 5.02
N THR A 157 8.74 8.94 4.35
CA THR A 157 8.80 8.55 2.93
C THR A 157 9.30 9.66 2.02
N VAL A 158 8.97 10.93 2.31
CA VAL A 158 9.40 12.08 1.50
C VAL A 158 10.92 12.26 1.50
N SER A 159 11.60 11.87 2.59
CA SER A 159 13.06 11.95 2.71
C SER A 159 13.74 10.83 1.92
N GLU A 160 13.14 9.63 1.92
CA GLU A 160 13.68 8.44 1.25
C GLU A 160 13.43 8.43 -0.26
N ILE A 161 12.36 9.04 -0.76
CA ILE A 161 12.19 9.31 -2.21
C ILE A 161 13.10 10.44 -2.71
N GLY A 162 13.84 11.08 -1.80
CA GLY A 162 14.86 12.07 -2.08
C GLY A 162 16.26 11.44 -2.20
N PRO A 163 17.33 12.25 -2.16
CA PRO A 163 18.69 11.78 -2.35
C PRO A 163 19.17 10.77 -1.30
N GLN A 164 18.49 10.68 -0.15
CA GLN A 164 18.89 9.78 0.95
C GLN A 164 18.70 8.31 0.56
N GLY A 165 17.55 7.95 -0.01
CA GLY A 165 17.22 6.57 -0.40
C GLY A 165 17.49 6.23 -1.86
N ALA A 166 17.87 7.21 -2.68
CA ALA A 166 18.11 7.03 -4.11
C ALA A 166 19.36 6.22 -4.43
N PHE A 167 19.31 5.48 -5.54
CA PHE A 167 20.41 4.71 -6.16
C PHE A 167 21.05 3.66 -5.25
N GLN A 168 20.38 3.28 -4.17
CA GLN A 168 20.78 2.16 -3.34
C GLN A 168 20.49 0.84 -4.05
N ASP A 169 21.29 -0.18 -3.76
CA ASP A 169 20.95 -1.57 -4.07
C ASP A 169 20.32 -2.21 -2.83
N ILE A 170 18.98 -2.33 -2.84
CA ILE A 170 18.23 -2.92 -1.73
C ILE A 170 18.63 -4.37 -1.49
N TYR A 171 19.02 -5.09 -2.54
CA TYR A 171 19.37 -6.50 -2.42
C TYR A 171 20.67 -6.69 -1.64
N SER A 172 21.55 -5.70 -1.65
CA SER A 172 22.80 -5.72 -0.87
C SER A 172 22.59 -5.76 0.65
N TYR A 173 21.36 -5.55 1.14
CA TYR A 173 21.00 -5.64 2.55
C TYR A 173 20.64 -7.05 2.99
N PHE A 174 20.44 -8.00 2.07
CA PHE A 174 20.09 -9.38 2.39
C PHE A 174 21.27 -10.33 2.27
N VAL A 175 21.33 -11.33 3.15
CA VAL A 175 22.43 -12.32 3.21
C VAL A 175 22.60 -13.05 1.87
N ASN A 176 21.51 -13.37 1.18
CA ASN A 176 21.52 -14.06 -0.11
C ASN A 176 21.30 -13.11 -1.31
N GLY A 177 21.46 -11.79 -1.11
CA GLY A 177 21.26 -10.81 -2.17
C GLY A 177 19.84 -10.84 -2.76
N GLU A 178 19.73 -10.69 -4.08
CA GLU A 178 18.44 -10.70 -4.79
C GLU A 178 17.67 -12.02 -4.62
N SER A 179 18.39 -13.15 -4.49
CA SER A 179 17.75 -14.46 -4.35
C SER A 179 16.88 -14.59 -3.10
N SER A 180 17.16 -13.79 -2.07
CA SER A 180 16.39 -13.71 -0.83
C SER A 180 14.90 -13.43 -1.09
N ILE A 181 14.57 -12.61 -2.10
CA ILE A 181 13.17 -12.26 -2.45
C ILE A 181 12.39 -13.46 -2.99
N SER A 182 13.09 -14.48 -3.48
CA SER A 182 12.48 -15.71 -4.02
C SER A 182 12.40 -16.84 -3.00
N GLU A 183 12.89 -16.64 -1.77
CA GLU A 183 12.77 -17.62 -0.70
C GLU A 183 11.29 -17.84 -0.31
N PRO A 184 10.93 -19.00 0.28
CA PRO A 184 9.53 -19.37 0.51
C PRO A 184 8.70 -18.33 1.27
N ILE A 185 9.25 -17.73 2.33
CA ILE A 185 8.53 -16.73 3.14
C ILE A 185 8.33 -15.43 2.34
N PRO A 186 9.37 -14.74 1.84
CA PRO A 186 9.20 -13.55 1.03
C PRO A 186 8.33 -13.78 -0.20
N ALA A 187 8.55 -14.86 -0.95
CA ALA A 187 7.78 -15.16 -2.15
C ALA A 187 6.29 -15.30 -1.85
N SER A 188 5.94 -15.97 -0.75
CA SER A 188 4.55 -16.08 -0.32
C SER A 188 3.95 -14.70 -0.01
N VAL A 189 4.65 -13.86 0.75
CA VAL A 189 4.19 -12.54 1.19
C VAL A 189 4.03 -11.57 0.01
N PHE A 190 4.99 -11.56 -0.91
CA PHE A 190 4.91 -10.75 -2.12
C PHE A 190 3.81 -11.20 -3.09
N GLN A 191 3.42 -12.48 -3.07
CA GLN A 191 2.26 -12.97 -3.81
C GLN A 191 0.96 -12.33 -3.28
N TRP A 192 0.81 -12.18 -1.95
CA TRP A 192 -0.29 -11.43 -1.33
C TRP A 192 -0.24 -9.92 -1.57
N GLY A 193 0.82 -9.41 -2.20
CA GLY A 193 0.94 -8.03 -2.68
C GLY A 193 0.59 -7.85 -4.16
N THR A 194 0.17 -8.90 -4.85
CA THR A 194 -0.20 -8.85 -6.28
C THR A 194 -1.72 -8.72 -6.44
N CYS A 195 -2.14 -7.63 -7.08
CA CYS A 195 -3.51 -7.40 -7.54
C CYS A 195 -3.67 -8.10 -8.90
N LEU A 196 -4.78 -8.82 -9.10
CA LEU A 196 -5.25 -9.55 -10.30
C LEU A 196 -4.82 -11.01 -10.44
N GLU A 197 -4.15 -11.60 -9.46
CA GLU A 197 -4.03 -13.06 -9.37
C GLU A 197 -5.12 -13.60 -8.43
N SER A 198 -5.86 -14.61 -8.87
CA SER A 198 -6.92 -15.25 -8.09
C SER A 198 -6.39 -15.77 -6.76
N ILE A 199 -6.60 -15.01 -5.68
CA ILE A 199 -6.24 -15.41 -4.33
C ILE A 199 -7.22 -16.49 -3.89
N PRO A 200 -6.77 -17.71 -3.55
CA PRO A 200 -7.65 -18.68 -2.91
C PRO A 200 -7.98 -18.16 -1.50
N LEU A 201 -9.17 -17.60 -1.36
CA LEU A 201 -9.74 -17.24 -0.06
C LEU A 201 -9.88 -18.53 0.76
N ARG A 202 -9.03 -18.70 1.77
CA ARG A 202 -9.19 -19.71 2.83
C ARG A 202 -9.45 -19.00 4.14
#